data_AF-A0A964P5T5-F1
#
_entry.id   AF-A0A964P5T5-F1
#
_cell.length_a   1.000
_cell.length_b   1.000
_cell.length_c   1.000
_cell.angle_alpha   90.00
_cell.angle_beta   90.00
_cell.angle_gamma   90.00
#
_symmetry.space_group_name_H-M   'P 1'
#
loop_
_entity.id
_entity.type
_entity.pdbx_description
1 polymer ?
#
loop_
_entity_poly.entity_id
_entity_poly.type
_entity_poly.pdbx_seq_one_letter_code
_entity_poly.pdbx_strand_id
1 'polypeptide(L)'
;MNQRKPRILATTALSTALCAGALAGDLVLQPVMGDPLTQLTAAQLAQFQIGRTLFSFPIPIEAGLGPILNKSNCGSCHSNPIGGWGAISVTRFGMETKGVFSLYPGEVQSLAQSLANSSFCAEIVPAGATVVRTRLTNSSMAFGLVEAIPDSQIAANADDLDANGDGVSGRVHWVRPLEAAPTTPLRAGRFGWKAQVATVLTFSSDAARNEMGFTNRLSPSENPPNGDFARLTVCDEVADPEDFNDAEGFAFIDRVTHFQRFLAPPPQTPKSGMTGETLFNQVGCVKCHTASFITSSDANLEDAIRNQTIRPYSDFLLHNVGLLADGISDGSASEEEMRTPTLWGVRRRDPMLHDGSAAGGTFTPRVTLAIAKHGPFGEGASSAAAFAALSAVERTHVIRFLESLGRAEFDFDGDNIIDILDFMALRVCLAASKTNPDQECAIADIDQNGLVNATDVDMFVLAFAGEILDCNANGFADLRDIALGVSQDANEDGVPDECSACAADLSGDGLVSGIDLSIVLANWGGSGDGDIDQSGAVDGIDLAQVLAGWGACP
;
A
#
# COMPACT_ATOMS: atom_id res chain seq x y z
N MET A 1 1.87 -44.36 -33.52
CA MET A 1 0.95 -44.55 -32.38
C MET A 1 0.46 -43.18 -31.95
N ASN A 2 -0.85 -43.01 -31.94
CA ASN A 2 -1.58 -41.78 -31.62
C ASN A 2 -1.13 -41.12 -30.32
N GLN A 3 -0.84 -39.81 -30.35
CA GLN A 3 -1.13 -38.95 -29.22
C GLN A 3 -1.76 -37.64 -29.69
N ARG A 4 -2.96 -37.39 -29.15
CA ARG A 4 -3.86 -36.29 -29.45
C ARG A 4 -3.28 -35.00 -28.85
N LYS A 5 -3.24 -33.93 -29.66
CA LYS A 5 -3.05 -32.56 -29.17
C LYS A 5 -4.34 -32.10 -28.48
N PRO A 6 -4.28 -31.43 -27.31
CA PRO A 6 -5.45 -30.79 -26.73
C PRO A 6 -5.76 -29.51 -27.52
N ARG A 7 -7.02 -29.38 -27.97
CA ARG A 7 -7.59 -28.14 -28.50
C ARG A 7 -7.98 -27.28 -27.30
N ILE A 8 -7.27 -26.17 -27.08
CA ILE A 8 -7.75 -25.09 -26.21
C ILE A 8 -8.73 -24.28 -27.05
N LEU A 9 -10.02 -24.33 -26.71
CA LEU A 9 -11.00 -23.40 -27.24
C LEU A 9 -10.72 -22.02 -26.63
N ALA A 10 -10.30 -21.08 -27.47
CA ALA A 10 -10.35 -19.66 -27.15
C ALA A 10 -11.79 -19.20 -27.32
N THR A 11 -12.53 -19.05 -26.21
CA THR A 11 -13.76 -18.27 -26.17
C THR A 11 -13.39 -16.81 -26.05
N THR A 12 -13.39 -16.12 -27.18
CA THR A 12 -13.37 -14.66 -27.26
C THR A 12 -14.67 -14.12 -26.65
N ALA A 13 -14.62 -13.65 -25.40
CA ALA A 13 -15.65 -12.79 -24.84
C ALA A 13 -15.48 -11.40 -25.48
N LEU A 14 -16.38 -11.06 -26.39
CA LEU A 14 -16.46 -9.75 -27.02
C LEU A 14 -17.29 -8.86 -26.09
N SER A 15 -16.66 -8.24 -25.10
CA SER A 15 -17.31 -7.25 -24.24
C SER A 15 -17.62 -6.01 -25.07
N THR A 16 -18.90 -5.83 -25.40
CA THR A 16 -19.40 -4.63 -26.06
C THR A 16 -19.62 -3.57 -24.99
N ALA A 17 -18.59 -2.77 -24.73
CA ALA A 17 -18.72 -1.52 -23.98
C ALA A 17 -19.53 -0.53 -24.82
N LEU A 18 -20.77 -0.25 -24.41
CA LEU A 18 -21.56 0.86 -24.91
C LEU A 18 -22.58 1.29 -23.86
N CYS A 19 -22.18 2.28 -23.05
CA CYS A 19 -22.94 3.52 -22.83
C CYS A 19 -22.13 4.47 -21.95
N ALA A 20 -21.16 5.17 -22.57
CA ALA A 20 -20.64 6.40 -22.01
C ALA A 20 -21.69 7.50 -22.26
N GLY A 21 -22.60 7.66 -21.30
CA GLY A 21 -23.40 8.87 -21.17
C GLY A 21 -22.46 10.02 -20.80
N ALA A 22 -22.18 10.90 -21.76
CA ALA A 22 -21.45 12.13 -21.51
C ALA A 22 -22.26 13.00 -20.52
N LEU A 23 -21.71 13.23 -19.31
CA LEU A 23 -21.87 14.43 -18.44
C LEU A 23 -21.26 14.19 -17.04
N ALA A 24 -19.94 14.30 -16.91
CA ALA A 24 -19.18 14.70 -15.72
C ALA A 24 -17.73 14.88 -16.20
N GLY A 25 -16.94 15.80 -15.63
CA GLY A 25 -15.48 15.73 -15.86
C GLY A 25 -15.02 14.35 -15.39
N ASP A 26 -14.28 13.60 -16.22
CA ASP A 26 -14.00 12.16 -15.99
C ASP A 26 -13.61 11.89 -14.54
N LEU A 27 -14.56 11.39 -13.74
CA LEU A 27 -14.30 10.94 -12.38
C LEU A 27 -13.46 9.68 -12.49
N VAL A 28 -12.31 9.68 -11.84
CA VAL A 28 -11.37 8.56 -11.86
C VAL A 28 -11.14 8.11 -10.43
N LEU A 29 -11.36 6.81 -10.20
CA LEU A 29 -11.02 6.15 -8.93
C LEU A 29 -9.52 6.24 -8.68
N GLN A 30 -9.13 6.48 -7.43
CA GLN A 30 -7.73 6.37 -7.07
C GLN A 30 -7.31 4.89 -7.08
N PRO A 31 -6.08 4.56 -7.53
CA PRO A 31 -5.56 3.21 -7.35
C PRO A 31 -5.55 2.83 -5.87
N VAL A 32 -5.88 1.58 -5.56
CA VAL A 32 -5.74 1.09 -4.19
C VAL A 32 -4.26 0.82 -3.89
N MET A 33 -3.90 0.68 -2.61
CA MET A 33 -2.49 0.40 -2.28
C MET A 33 -2.03 -0.91 -2.94
N GLY A 34 -0.86 -0.88 -3.58
CA GLY A 34 -0.30 -2.03 -4.30
C GLY A 34 -0.56 -2.02 -5.81
N ASP A 35 -1.46 -1.16 -6.29
CA ASP A 35 -1.77 -1.02 -7.70
C ASP A 35 -0.70 -0.24 -8.48
N PRO A 36 -0.62 -0.43 -9.80
CA PRO A 36 0.20 0.41 -10.66
C PRO A 36 -0.36 1.83 -10.75
N LEU A 37 0.50 2.78 -11.11
CA LEU A 37 0.08 4.13 -11.53
C LEU A 37 -0.98 4.05 -12.63
N THR A 38 -1.87 5.03 -12.65
CA THR A 38 -2.79 5.20 -13.78
C THR A 38 -2.02 5.64 -15.03
N GLN A 39 -2.58 5.38 -16.22
CA GLN A 39 -2.03 5.84 -17.50
C GLN A 39 -0.67 5.24 -17.92
N LEU A 40 -0.29 4.09 -17.36
CA LEU A 40 0.85 3.34 -17.90
C LEU A 40 0.54 2.82 -19.30
N THR A 41 1.55 2.87 -20.18
CA THR A 41 1.51 2.15 -21.45
C THR A 41 1.49 0.64 -21.20
N ALA A 42 1.03 -0.14 -22.19
CA ALA A 42 1.04 -1.61 -22.09
C ALA A 42 2.43 -2.20 -21.78
N ALA A 43 3.50 -1.58 -22.30
CA ALA A 43 4.88 -1.99 -22.03
C ALA A 43 5.29 -1.71 -20.58
N GLN A 44 4.97 -0.53 -20.04
CA GLN A 44 5.26 -0.17 -18.65
C GLN A 44 4.46 -1.04 -17.68
N LEU A 45 3.19 -1.32 -17.98
CA LEU A 45 2.36 -2.22 -17.18
C LEU A 45 2.94 -3.64 -17.16
N ALA A 46 3.43 -4.14 -18.29
CA ALA A 46 4.11 -5.44 -18.34
C ALA A 46 5.41 -5.43 -17.50
N GLN A 47 6.20 -4.37 -17.56
CA GLN A 47 7.39 -4.21 -16.71
C GLN A 47 7.04 -4.21 -15.22
N PHE A 48 5.98 -3.49 -14.83
CA PHE A 48 5.46 -3.49 -13.46
C PHE A 48 5.06 -4.89 -12.99
N GLN A 49 4.32 -5.66 -13.82
CA GLN A 49 3.85 -7.00 -13.47
C GLN A 49 4.99 -8.01 -13.33
N ILE A 50 5.97 -7.98 -14.25
CA ILE A 50 7.17 -8.83 -14.17
C ILE A 50 7.97 -8.46 -12.91
N GLY A 51 8.18 -7.17 -12.69
CA GLY A 51 8.86 -6.65 -11.51
C GLY A 51 8.20 -7.09 -10.21
N ARG A 52 6.86 -7.00 -10.12
CA ARG A 52 6.07 -7.41 -8.95
C ARG A 52 6.25 -8.90 -8.64
N THR A 53 6.31 -9.71 -9.70
CA THR A 53 6.53 -11.15 -9.58
C THR A 53 7.90 -11.43 -8.98
N LEU A 54 8.97 -10.84 -9.53
CA LEU A 54 10.32 -11.03 -9.02
C LEU A 54 10.54 -10.42 -7.63
N PHE A 55 9.90 -9.29 -7.34
CA PHE A 55 9.90 -8.66 -6.02
C PHE A 55 9.37 -9.61 -4.94
N SER A 56 8.43 -10.49 -5.30
CA SER A 56 7.74 -11.41 -4.37
C SER A 56 8.33 -12.82 -4.35
N PHE A 57 9.13 -13.20 -5.34
CA PHE A 57 9.61 -14.57 -5.48
C PHE A 57 10.97 -14.75 -4.80
N PRO A 58 11.14 -15.75 -3.90
CA PRO A 58 12.44 -16.05 -3.29
C PRO A 58 13.52 -16.36 -4.33
N ILE A 59 14.68 -15.69 -4.22
CA ILE A 59 15.89 -16.14 -4.92
C ILE A 59 16.42 -17.38 -4.20
N PRO A 60 16.77 -18.46 -4.89
CA PRO A 60 17.32 -19.65 -4.24
C PRO A 60 18.83 -19.51 -3.98
N ILE A 61 19.37 -20.27 -3.02
CA ILE A 61 20.80 -20.21 -2.64
C ILE A 61 21.70 -20.57 -3.83
N GLU A 62 21.32 -21.57 -4.62
CA GLU A 62 22.06 -21.99 -5.81
C GLU A 62 22.12 -20.93 -6.92
N ALA A 63 21.29 -19.89 -6.84
CA ALA A 63 21.31 -18.76 -7.75
C ALA A 63 22.11 -17.56 -7.21
N GLY A 64 22.71 -17.67 -6.01
CA GLY A 64 23.53 -16.60 -5.43
C GLY A 64 22.97 -15.91 -4.21
N LEU A 65 21.85 -16.36 -3.63
CA LEU A 65 21.32 -15.73 -2.43
C LEU A 65 22.24 -15.98 -1.22
N GLY A 66 22.72 -14.93 -0.56
CA GLY A 66 23.50 -14.96 0.67
C GLY A 66 24.94 -14.45 0.49
N PRO A 67 25.93 -14.92 1.27
CA PRO A 67 25.84 -15.98 2.26
C PRO A 67 25.19 -15.56 3.59
N ILE A 68 25.02 -14.25 3.80
CA ILE A 68 24.31 -13.64 4.92
C ILE A 68 23.19 -12.76 4.37
N LEU A 69 22.04 -12.78 5.02
CA LEU A 69 20.85 -12.09 4.54
C LEU A 69 19.84 -11.82 5.66
N ASN A 70 18.86 -10.97 5.39
CA ASN A 70 17.67 -10.79 6.22
C ASN A 70 16.47 -11.55 5.66
N LYS A 71 16.25 -11.53 4.33
CA LYS A 71 15.18 -12.27 3.63
C LYS A 71 15.59 -12.64 2.21
N SER A 72 14.91 -13.64 1.65
CA SER A 72 15.19 -14.17 0.29
C SER A 72 14.48 -13.42 -0.84
N ASN A 73 13.61 -12.46 -0.53
CA ASN A 73 12.97 -11.57 -1.50
C ASN A 73 12.51 -10.28 -0.82
N CYS A 74 12.22 -9.26 -1.63
CA CYS A 74 11.79 -7.95 -1.18
C CYS A 74 10.38 -7.99 -0.54
N GLY A 75 9.45 -8.73 -1.15
CA GLY A 75 8.04 -8.83 -0.75
C GLY A 75 7.82 -9.37 0.66
N SER A 76 8.76 -10.15 1.19
CA SER A 76 8.73 -10.61 2.60
C SER A 76 8.83 -9.45 3.58
N CYS A 77 9.67 -8.46 3.28
CA CYS A 77 9.83 -7.26 4.09
C CYS A 77 8.76 -6.21 3.78
N HIS A 78 8.37 -6.08 2.51
CA HIS A 78 7.45 -5.05 2.00
C HIS A 78 6.09 -5.67 1.64
N SER A 79 5.36 -6.14 2.65
CA SER A 79 4.22 -7.05 2.45
C SER A 79 2.84 -6.44 2.64
N ASN A 80 2.72 -5.22 3.19
CA ASN A 80 1.44 -4.63 3.57
C ASN A 80 1.10 -3.34 2.79
N PRO A 81 0.44 -3.44 1.62
CA PRO A 81 0.40 -4.61 0.72
C PRO A 81 1.76 -4.81 0.05
N ILE A 82 1.89 -5.64 -0.99
CA ILE A 82 3.17 -5.83 -1.69
C ILE A 82 3.73 -4.48 -2.18
N GLY A 83 4.98 -4.19 -1.81
CA GLY A 83 5.64 -2.89 -2.03
C GLY A 83 5.35 -1.84 -0.94
N GLY A 84 4.47 -2.15 0.00
CA GLY A 84 4.13 -1.35 1.18
C GLY A 84 5.16 -1.46 2.31
N TRP A 85 4.74 -1.06 3.51
CA TRP A 85 5.54 -1.29 4.72
C TRP A 85 5.47 -2.76 5.14
N GLY A 86 6.26 -3.14 6.15
CA GLY A 86 6.10 -4.44 6.80
C GLY A 86 6.53 -4.41 8.25
N ALA A 87 6.15 -5.46 8.98
CA ALA A 87 6.46 -5.61 10.40
C ALA A 87 7.87 -6.18 10.65
N ILE A 88 8.61 -6.50 9.59
CA ILE A 88 9.99 -6.98 9.69
C ILE A 88 10.88 -5.81 10.09
N SER A 89 11.75 -6.04 11.07
CA SER A 89 12.79 -5.10 11.45
C SER A 89 14.16 -5.70 11.18
N VAL A 90 15.11 -4.83 10.88
CA VAL A 90 16.52 -5.16 10.75
C VAL A 90 17.29 -4.60 11.94
N THR A 91 18.35 -5.29 12.35
CA THR A 91 19.19 -4.84 13.46
C THR A 91 20.35 -4.02 12.93
N ARG A 92 20.55 -2.84 13.52
CA ARG A 92 21.75 -2.04 13.33
C ARG A 92 22.59 -2.04 14.61
N PHE A 93 23.91 -2.01 14.49
CA PHE A 93 24.82 -2.01 15.62
C PHE A 93 26.11 -1.22 15.37
N GLY A 94 26.84 -0.91 16.44
CA GLY A 94 28.12 -0.22 16.38
C GLY A 94 28.63 0.19 17.77
N MET A 95 29.54 1.16 17.78
CA MET A 95 30.08 1.77 18.99
C MET A 95 29.63 3.23 19.08
N GLU A 96 29.18 3.63 20.25
CA GLU A 96 29.07 5.02 20.65
C GLU A 96 30.20 5.35 21.63
N THR A 97 30.87 6.48 21.40
CA THR A 97 31.86 7.04 22.32
C THR A 97 31.66 8.55 22.43
N LYS A 98 31.15 9.01 23.58
CA LYS A 98 30.88 10.43 23.89
C LYS A 98 29.89 11.09 22.90
N GLY A 99 28.82 10.38 22.57
CA GLY A 99 27.75 10.80 21.66
C GLY A 99 28.06 10.56 20.18
N VAL A 100 29.25 10.07 19.83
CA VAL A 100 29.66 9.85 18.43
C VAL A 100 29.56 8.38 18.09
N PHE A 101 28.83 8.07 17.02
CA PHE A 101 28.73 6.74 16.45
C PHE A 101 29.96 6.41 15.59
N SER A 102 30.40 5.15 15.67
CA SER A 102 31.34 4.55 14.74
C SER A 102 30.98 3.09 14.50
N LEU A 103 31.37 2.55 13.34
CA LEU A 103 31.28 1.11 13.10
C LEU A 103 32.02 0.33 14.19
N TYR A 104 31.52 -0.87 14.51
CA TYR A 104 32.20 -1.73 15.45
C TYR A 104 33.58 -2.14 14.89
N PRO A 105 34.66 -2.16 15.69
CA PRO A 105 35.99 -2.49 15.18
C PRO A 105 36.04 -3.84 14.46
N GLY A 106 36.45 -3.83 13.19
CA GLY A 106 36.54 -5.01 12.32
C GLY A 106 35.33 -5.20 11.41
N GLU A 107 34.19 -4.57 11.69
CA GLU A 107 33.00 -4.63 10.85
C GLU A 107 33.07 -3.61 9.70
N VAL A 108 32.45 -3.96 8.58
CA VAL A 108 32.40 -3.09 7.39
C VAL A 108 31.10 -2.27 7.30
N GLN A 109 30.11 -2.59 8.13
CA GLN A 109 28.79 -1.98 8.10
C GLN A 109 28.13 -2.00 9.48
N SER A 110 27.04 -1.27 9.62
CA SER A 110 26.23 -1.27 10.84
C SER A 110 25.05 -2.24 10.78
N LEU A 111 24.70 -2.78 9.62
CA LEU A 111 23.59 -3.71 9.45
C LEU A 111 24.03 -5.13 9.82
N ALA A 112 23.25 -5.78 10.69
CA ALA A 112 23.36 -7.21 10.92
C ALA A 112 22.34 -7.97 10.07
N GLN A 113 22.81 -9.01 9.39
CA GLN A 113 22.01 -9.98 8.68
C GLN A 113 21.58 -11.12 9.62
N SER A 114 20.28 -11.28 9.78
CA SER A 114 19.68 -12.22 10.76
C SER A 114 19.72 -13.69 10.34
N LEU A 115 19.98 -13.99 9.07
CA LEU A 115 20.02 -15.33 8.49
C LEU A 115 21.35 -15.54 7.77
N ALA A 116 21.69 -16.81 7.54
CA ALA A 116 22.82 -17.21 6.72
C ALA A 116 22.58 -18.59 6.10
N ASN A 117 23.28 -18.87 4.98
CA ASN A 117 23.18 -20.16 4.28
C ASN A 117 23.73 -21.33 5.09
N SER A 118 24.62 -21.05 6.06
CA SER A 118 25.11 -22.04 7.01
C SER A 118 25.37 -21.40 8.38
N SER A 119 25.37 -22.23 9.42
CA SER A 119 25.73 -21.77 10.77
C SER A 119 27.18 -21.27 10.85
N PHE A 120 28.07 -21.78 9.98
CA PHE A 120 29.44 -21.29 9.89
C PHE A 120 29.50 -19.85 9.37
N CYS A 121 28.50 -19.36 8.63
CA CYS A 121 28.47 -18.01 8.06
C CYS A 121 27.60 -17.02 8.85
N ALA A 122 26.88 -17.50 9.87
CA ALA A 122 25.95 -16.66 10.64
C ALA A 122 26.64 -15.45 11.28
N GLU A 123 26.05 -14.28 11.12
CA GLU A 123 26.48 -13.08 11.82
C GLU A 123 26.06 -13.11 13.29
N ILE A 124 26.89 -12.48 14.12
CA ILE A 124 26.61 -12.27 15.54
C ILE A 124 26.81 -10.78 15.84
N VAL A 125 25.80 -10.13 16.45
CA VAL A 125 25.99 -8.79 17.01
C VAL A 125 27.01 -8.88 18.15
N PRO A 126 28.18 -8.20 18.06
CA PRO A 126 29.21 -8.33 19.08
C PRO A 126 28.73 -7.89 20.45
N ALA A 127 29.02 -8.68 21.50
CA ALA A 127 28.58 -8.37 22.87
C ALA A 127 29.14 -7.05 23.42
N GLY A 128 30.23 -6.53 22.82
CA GLY A 128 30.82 -5.24 23.16
C GLY A 128 30.20 -4.03 22.44
N ALA A 129 29.26 -4.25 21.50
CA ALA A 129 28.59 -3.15 20.80
C ALA A 129 27.80 -2.30 21.81
N THR A 130 28.03 -1.00 21.82
CA THR A 130 27.34 -0.06 22.73
C THR A 130 26.10 0.56 22.11
N VAL A 131 25.95 0.47 20.79
CA VAL A 131 24.71 0.82 20.07
C VAL A 131 24.16 -0.43 19.41
N VAL A 132 22.90 -0.75 19.73
CA VAL A 132 22.10 -1.79 19.05
C VAL A 132 20.68 -1.23 18.92
N ARG A 133 20.16 -1.21 17.69
CA ARG A 133 18.87 -0.60 17.34
C ARG A 133 18.15 -1.41 16.29
N THR A 134 16.84 -1.27 16.23
CA THR A 134 16.01 -1.83 15.17
C THR A 134 15.52 -0.74 14.22
N ARG A 135 15.45 -1.06 12.93
CA ARG A 135 14.75 -0.24 11.93
C ARG A 135 13.68 -1.10 11.25
N LEU A 136 12.44 -0.65 11.26
CA LEU A 136 11.33 -1.27 10.54
C LEU A 136 11.45 -1.06 9.03
N THR A 137 10.93 -2.02 8.26
CA THR A 137 10.79 -1.87 6.82
C THR A 137 9.89 -0.67 6.47
N ASN A 138 10.41 0.24 5.66
CA ASN A 138 9.64 1.37 5.14
C ASN A 138 8.79 0.97 3.92
N SER A 139 7.88 1.83 3.49
CA SER A 139 7.13 1.60 2.26
C SER A 139 7.96 1.95 1.02
N SER A 140 7.79 1.20 -0.07
CA SER A 140 8.28 1.51 -1.42
C SER A 140 7.23 2.10 -2.36
N MET A 141 6.02 2.38 -1.85
CA MET A 141 4.93 2.94 -2.65
C MET A 141 5.25 4.34 -3.17
N ALA A 142 4.83 4.63 -4.40
CA ALA A 142 5.11 5.88 -5.12
C ALA A 142 6.60 6.25 -5.27
N PHE A 143 7.52 5.29 -5.18
CA PHE A 143 8.96 5.58 -5.29
C PHE A 143 9.33 6.28 -6.61
N GLY A 144 8.71 5.93 -7.75
CA GLY A 144 8.96 6.63 -9.00
C GLY A 144 8.51 8.10 -8.98
N LEU A 145 7.35 8.39 -8.39
CA LEU A 145 6.86 9.77 -8.21
C LEU A 145 7.78 10.56 -7.25
N VAL A 146 8.20 9.94 -6.15
CA VAL A 146 9.11 10.56 -5.18
C VAL A 146 10.48 10.82 -5.80
N GLU A 147 11.06 9.89 -6.56
CA GLU A 147 12.32 10.10 -7.28
C GLU A 147 12.26 11.26 -8.28
N ALA A 148 11.10 11.46 -8.90
CA ALA A 148 10.86 12.49 -9.90
C ALA A 148 10.68 13.90 -9.29
N ILE A 149 10.59 14.06 -7.97
CA ILE A 149 10.59 15.39 -7.33
C ILE A 149 11.94 16.08 -7.65
N PRO A 150 11.94 17.29 -8.24
CA PRO A 150 13.17 18.04 -8.46
C PRO A 150 13.94 18.28 -7.15
N ASP A 151 15.25 18.04 -7.15
CA ASP A 151 16.10 18.23 -5.95
C ASP A 151 15.95 19.65 -5.36
N SER A 152 15.70 20.66 -6.22
CA SER A 152 15.47 22.04 -5.81
C SER A 152 14.18 22.26 -5.02
N GLN A 153 13.13 21.45 -5.22
CA GLN A 153 11.91 21.55 -4.42
C GLN A 153 12.11 20.99 -3.01
N ILE A 154 12.88 19.91 -2.86
CA ILE A 154 13.26 19.39 -1.53
C ILE A 154 14.15 20.41 -0.83
N ALA A 155 15.17 20.93 -1.53
CA ALA A 155 16.09 21.92 -0.97
C ALA A 155 15.42 23.26 -0.61
N ALA A 156 14.29 23.61 -1.23
CA ALA A 156 13.55 24.82 -0.90
C ALA A 156 12.87 24.77 0.48
N ASN A 157 12.68 23.57 1.05
CA ASN A 157 12.11 23.40 2.39
C ASN A 157 13.19 23.40 3.50
N ALA A 158 14.48 23.41 3.13
CA ALA A 158 15.57 23.34 4.10
C ALA A 158 15.73 24.67 4.85
N ASP A 159 15.96 24.57 6.15
CA ASP A 159 16.23 25.67 7.07
C ASP A 159 17.34 25.28 8.06
N ASP A 160 18.51 24.90 7.53
CA ASP A 160 19.65 24.37 8.31
C ASP A 160 20.06 25.23 9.53
N LEU A 161 19.71 26.52 9.55
CA LEU A 161 20.09 27.47 10.59
C LEU A 161 18.91 27.95 11.45
N ASP A 162 17.71 27.37 11.30
CA ASP A 162 16.47 27.83 11.94
C ASP A 162 16.31 29.36 11.79
N ALA A 163 16.44 29.84 10.54
CA ALA A 163 16.50 31.26 10.24
C ALA A 163 15.20 31.99 10.59
N ASN A 164 14.08 31.26 10.63
CA ASN A 164 12.78 31.78 11.03
C ASN A 164 12.51 31.69 12.56
N GLY A 165 13.39 31.02 13.32
CA GLY A 165 13.31 30.90 14.79
C GLY A 165 12.12 30.10 15.28
N ASP A 166 11.64 29.16 14.48
CA ASP A 166 10.45 28.36 14.75
C ASP A 166 10.76 26.99 15.40
N GLY A 167 12.06 26.70 15.58
CA GLY A 167 12.61 25.53 16.25
C GLY A 167 12.76 24.31 15.35
N VAL A 168 12.56 24.43 14.04
CA VAL A 168 12.75 23.37 13.05
C VAL A 168 13.94 23.73 12.15
N SER A 169 14.88 22.81 12.01
CA SER A 169 16.15 23.02 11.30
C SER A 169 16.42 21.94 10.25
N GLY A 170 15.38 21.58 9.50
CA GLY A 170 15.43 20.53 8.49
C GLY A 170 16.50 20.81 7.45
N ARG A 171 17.30 19.79 7.10
CA ARG A 171 18.36 19.93 6.08
C ARG A 171 18.39 18.79 5.09
N VAL A 172 18.91 19.07 3.90
CA VAL A 172 19.03 18.08 2.84
C VAL A 172 20.20 17.12 3.12
N HIS A 173 19.95 15.82 3.00
CA HIS A 173 21.04 14.85 2.87
C HIS A 173 21.45 14.73 1.39
N TRP A 174 22.56 15.38 1.02
CA TRP A 174 23.09 15.28 -0.34
C TRP A 174 23.89 13.99 -0.53
N VAL A 175 23.42 13.11 -1.42
CA VAL A 175 24.01 11.79 -1.64
C VAL A 175 24.30 11.54 -3.12
N ARG A 176 25.24 10.63 -3.39
CA ARG A 176 25.58 10.20 -4.75
C ARG A 176 24.84 8.89 -5.08
N PRO A 177 23.97 8.85 -6.10
CA PRO A 177 23.42 7.58 -6.60
C PRO A 177 24.54 6.64 -7.06
N LEU A 178 24.39 5.33 -6.86
CA LEU A 178 25.41 4.33 -7.22
C LEU A 178 25.67 4.27 -8.73
N GLU A 179 24.62 4.48 -9.54
CA GLU A 179 24.71 4.54 -11.00
C GLU A 179 25.33 5.84 -11.54
N ALA A 180 25.57 6.83 -10.68
CA ALA A 180 26.07 8.13 -11.08
C ALA A 180 27.61 8.16 -11.17
N ALA A 181 28.14 8.78 -12.24
CA ALA A 181 29.57 9.02 -12.35
C ALA A 181 30.10 9.88 -11.17
N PRO A 182 31.39 9.78 -10.79
CA PRO A 182 31.96 10.59 -9.70
C PRO A 182 31.89 12.11 -9.91
N THR A 183 31.67 12.57 -11.14
CA THR A 183 31.52 13.99 -11.49
C THR A 183 30.06 14.45 -11.53
N THR A 184 29.09 13.53 -11.48
CA THR A 184 27.67 13.88 -11.41
C THR A 184 27.40 14.63 -10.10
N PRO A 185 26.64 15.74 -10.12
CA PRO A 185 26.20 16.42 -8.91
C PRO A 185 25.51 15.47 -7.92
N LEU A 186 25.64 15.77 -6.64
CA LEU A 186 24.88 15.06 -5.60
C LEU A 186 23.39 15.34 -5.78
N ARG A 187 22.57 14.38 -5.38
CA ARG A 187 21.11 14.47 -5.38
C ARG A 187 20.57 14.56 -3.97
N ALA A 188 19.38 15.15 -3.83
CA ALA A 188 18.68 15.17 -2.56
C ALA A 188 18.20 13.75 -2.22
N GLY A 189 18.72 13.22 -1.13
CA GLY A 189 18.31 11.95 -0.56
C GLY A 189 16.84 11.97 -0.14
N ARG A 190 16.15 10.85 -0.37
CA ARG A 190 14.68 10.77 -0.21
C ARG A 190 14.17 9.38 0.18
N PHE A 191 15.03 8.37 0.11
CA PHE A 191 14.75 6.99 0.49
C PHE A 191 15.62 6.54 1.67
N GLY A 192 15.16 5.50 2.36
CA GLY A 192 15.75 5.06 3.63
C GLY A 192 15.29 5.90 4.82
N TRP A 193 15.83 5.56 6.00
CA TRP A 193 15.48 6.19 7.27
C TRP A 193 16.27 7.47 7.56
N LYS A 194 17.44 7.63 6.92
CA LYS A 194 18.28 8.82 7.03
C LYS A 194 18.53 9.48 5.68
N ALA A 195 17.58 9.34 4.75
CA ALA A 195 17.67 9.92 3.41
C ALA A 195 18.97 9.55 2.67
N GLN A 196 19.53 8.36 2.93
CA GLN A 196 20.85 7.99 2.41
C GLN A 196 20.82 7.52 0.94
N VAL A 197 19.62 7.40 0.34
CA VAL A 197 19.43 6.98 -1.05
C VAL A 197 18.56 7.99 -1.80
N ALA A 198 18.95 8.31 -3.05
CA ALA A 198 18.28 9.31 -3.89
C ALA A 198 17.50 8.74 -5.09
N THR A 199 17.81 7.52 -5.55
CA THR A 199 17.16 6.89 -6.72
C THR A 199 16.64 5.51 -6.38
N VAL A 200 15.58 5.08 -7.07
CA VAL A 200 14.94 3.77 -6.92
C VAL A 200 15.90 2.67 -7.34
N LEU A 201 16.68 2.86 -8.41
CA LEU A 201 17.68 1.89 -8.84
C LEU A 201 18.80 1.71 -7.81
N THR A 202 19.30 2.81 -7.22
CA THR A 202 20.24 2.72 -6.10
C THR A 202 19.61 1.96 -4.93
N PHE A 203 18.34 2.23 -4.59
CA PHE A 203 17.66 1.53 -3.49
C PHE A 203 17.58 0.01 -3.77
N SER A 204 17.16 -0.38 -4.97
CA SER A 204 17.05 -1.80 -5.34
C SER A 204 18.41 -2.50 -5.35
N SER A 205 19.46 -1.85 -5.83
CA SER A 205 20.83 -2.39 -5.79
C SER A 205 21.38 -2.53 -4.37
N ASP A 206 21.24 -1.49 -3.55
CA ASP A 206 21.72 -1.47 -2.18
C ASP A 206 20.97 -2.52 -1.33
N ALA A 207 19.64 -2.60 -1.46
CA ALA A 207 18.84 -3.58 -0.75
C ALA A 207 19.13 -5.03 -1.21
N ALA A 208 19.29 -5.28 -2.51
CA ALA A 208 19.65 -6.62 -3.00
C ALA A 208 20.93 -7.14 -2.34
N ARG A 209 21.98 -6.32 -2.28
CA ARG A 209 23.24 -6.73 -1.63
C ARG A 209 23.13 -6.78 -0.11
N ASN A 210 22.61 -5.74 0.53
CA ASN A 210 22.66 -5.61 1.98
C ASN A 210 21.59 -6.43 2.71
N GLU A 211 20.41 -6.63 2.11
CA GLU A 211 19.30 -7.33 2.75
C GLU A 211 19.16 -8.78 2.27
N MET A 212 19.64 -9.10 1.07
CA MET A 212 19.48 -10.42 0.46
C MET A 212 20.82 -11.15 0.24
N GLY A 213 21.96 -10.44 0.29
CA GLY A 213 23.25 -11.01 -0.13
C GLY A 213 23.19 -11.40 -1.60
N PHE A 214 22.84 -10.45 -2.47
CA PHE A 214 22.72 -10.71 -3.90
C PHE A 214 23.43 -9.57 -4.64
N THR A 215 24.65 -9.84 -5.10
CA THR A 215 25.46 -8.84 -5.77
C THR A 215 24.98 -8.56 -7.17
N ASN A 216 25.27 -7.33 -7.60
CA ASN A 216 24.77 -6.80 -8.85
C ASN A 216 25.76 -5.80 -9.45
N ARG A 217 25.48 -5.38 -10.68
CA ARG A 217 26.39 -4.51 -11.45
C ARG A 217 26.78 -3.19 -10.76
N LEU A 218 25.96 -2.68 -9.83
CA LEU A 218 26.23 -1.42 -9.11
C LEU A 218 26.90 -1.67 -7.74
N SER A 219 26.72 -2.88 -7.19
CA SER A 219 27.32 -3.29 -5.92
C SER A 219 27.84 -4.74 -6.07
N PRO A 220 29.03 -4.93 -6.66
CA PRO A 220 29.49 -6.23 -7.18
C PRO A 220 30.35 -7.03 -6.19
N SER A 221 30.22 -6.78 -4.88
CA SER A 221 31.03 -7.47 -3.87
C SER A 221 30.23 -7.70 -2.60
N GLU A 222 30.24 -8.94 -2.13
CA GLU A 222 29.44 -9.36 -0.98
C GLU A 222 29.89 -8.74 0.35
N ASN A 223 28.96 -8.73 1.32
CA ASN A 223 29.30 -8.35 2.70
C ASN A 223 29.96 -9.53 3.42
N PRO A 224 31.18 -9.38 3.96
CA PRO A 224 31.83 -10.43 4.73
C PRO A 224 31.12 -10.64 6.08
N PRO A 225 30.78 -11.89 6.46
CA PRO A 225 30.14 -12.15 7.75
C PRO A 225 31.00 -11.69 8.92
N ASN A 226 30.45 -10.78 9.74
CA ASN A 226 31.19 -10.12 10.83
C ASN A 226 32.50 -9.42 10.39
N GLY A 227 32.58 -8.94 9.16
CA GLY A 227 33.78 -8.27 8.63
C GLY A 227 34.92 -9.21 8.22
N ASP A 228 34.74 -10.53 8.31
CA ASP A 228 35.78 -11.51 8.02
C ASP A 228 35.77 -11.95 6.53
N PHE A 229 36.68 -11.38 5.74
CA PHE A 229 36.87 -11.73 4.33
C PHE A 229 37.37 -13.17 4.10
N ALA A 230 38.12 -13.75 5.05
CA ALA A 230 38.58 -15.13 4.91
C ALA A 230 37.41 -16.10 5.12
N ARG A 231 36.49 -15.76 6.03
CA ARG A 231 35.23 -16.47 6.22
C ARG A 231 34.33 -16.33 5.00
N LEU A 232 34.23 -15.14 4.41
CA LEU A 232 33.46 -14.92 3.17
C LEU A 232 33.90 -15.87 2.05
N THR A 233 35.20 -16.04 1.83
CA THR A 233 35.73 -16.94 0.77
C THR A 233 35.27 -18.41 0.91
N VAL A 234 34.88 -18.84 2.11
CA VAL A 234 34.36 -20.20 2.36
C VAL A 234 32.83 -20.23 2.26
N CYS A 235 32.19 -19.11 2.54
CA CYS A 235 30.75 -18.97 2.64
C CYS A 235 30.06 -18.68 1.31
N ASP A 236 30.76 -17.97 0.44
CA ASP A 236 30.30 -17.60 -0.88
C ASP A 236 30.82 -18.60 -1.93
N GLU A 237 29.88 -19.34 -2.52
CA GLU A 237 30.14 -20.44 -3.47
C GLU A 237 29.75 -20.08 -4.90
N VAL A 238 29.05 -18.95 -5.10
CA VAL A 238 28.59 -18.47 -6.41
C VAL A 238 29.52 -17.31 -6.83
N ALA A 239 29.65 -17.06 -8.13
CA ALA A 239 30.58 -16.03 -8.60
C ALA A 239 29.87 -14.68 -8.76
N ASP A 240 30.37 -13.66 -8.07
CA ASP A 240 29.89 -12.28 -8.18
C ASP A 240 30.13 -11.67 -9.58
N PRO A 241 29.22 -10.79 -10.06
CA PRO A 241 27.87 -10.57 -9.53
C PRO A 241 26.92 -11.68 -9.99
N GLU A 242 25.96 -12.08 -9.14
CA GLU A 242 24.97 -13.10 -9.51
C GLU A 242 23.76 -12.54 -10.26
N ASP A 243 23.55 -11.23 -10.20
CA ASP A 243 22.53 -10.56 -10.97
C ASP A 243 22.90 -10.45 -12.46
N PHE A 244 22.24 -11.26 -13.29
CA PHE A 244 22.42 -11.29 -14.75
C PHE A 244 21.19 -10.78 -15.50
N ASN A 245 21.43 -10.28 -16.71
CA ASN A 245 20.37 -9.84 -17.60
C ASN A 245 19.52 -11.03 -18.09
N ASP A 246 18.20 -10.85 -18.08
CA ASP A 246 17.25 -11.72 -18.75
C ASP A 246 17.25 -11.55 -20.28
N ALA A 247 16.33 -12.24 -20.95
CA ALA A 247 16.23 -12.25 -22.41
C ALA A 247 15.89 -10.87 -23.00
N GLU A 248 15.29 -9.96 -22.22
CA GLU A 248 15.00 -8.59 -22.64
C GLU A 248 16.09 -7.60 -22.23
N GLY A 249 17.18 -8.09 -21.63
CA GLY A 249 18.34 -7.28 -21.27
C GLY A 249 18.23 -6.57 -19.92
N PHE A 250 17.29 -6.98 -19.06
CA PHE A 250 17.10 -6.41 -17.73
C PHE A 250 17.60 -7.37 -16.65
N ALA A 251 18.32 -6.86 -15.66
CA ALA A 251 18.73 -7.63 -14.50
C ALA A 251 17.61 -7.65 -13.43
N PHE A 252 17.75 -8.46 -12.38
CA PHE A 252 16.83 -8.49 -11.24
C PHE A 252 16.61 -7.09 -10.67
N ILE A 253 17.68 -6.32 -10.43
CA ILE A 253 17.56 -4.98 -9.85
C ILE A 253 16.75 -4.02 -10.75
N ASP A 254 16.80 -4.18 -12.07
CA ASP A 254 15.98 -3.39 -13.00
C ASP A 254 14.51 -3.77 -12.90
N ARG A 255 14.23 -5.08 -12.82
CA ARG A 255 12.86 -5.58 -12.74
C ARG A 255 12.17 -5.14 -11.45
N VAL A 256 12.82 -5.27 -10.30
CA VAL A 256 12.25 -4.78 -9.04
C VAL A 256 12.14 -3.25 -9.02
N THR A 257 13.09 -2.54 -9.66
CA THR A 257 12.99 -1.09 -9.87
C THR A 257 11.75 -0.72 -10.67
N HIS A 258 11.43 -1.43 -11.76
CA HIS A 258 10.21 -1.15 -12.54
C HIS A 258 8.93 -1.28 -11.71
N PHE A 259 8.85 -2.29 -10.84
CA PHE A 259 7.73 -2.43 -9.91
C PHE A 259 7.63 -1.23 -8.98
N GLN A 260 8.71 -0.88 -8.27
CA GLN A 260 8.74 0.23 -7.32
C GLN A 260 8.51 1.59 -8.01
N ARG A 261 9.03 1.77 -9.24
CA ARG A 261 8.89 2.98 -10.05
C ARG A 261 7.44 3.22 -10.45
N PHE A 262 6.72 2.17 -10.84
CA PHE A 262 5.34 2.29 -11.31
C PHE A 262 4.28 1.98 -10.25
N LEU A 263 4.67 1.78 -9.00
CA LEU A 263 3.75 1.56 -7.88
C LEU A 263 3.04 2.88 -7.52
N ALA A 264 1.71 2.85 -7.46
CA ALA A 264 0.88 4.02 -7.20
C ALA A 264 1.07 4.57 -5.77
N PRO A 265 0.79 5.87 -5.54
CA PRO A 265 0.67 6.40 -4.20
C PRO A 265 -0.58 5.83 -3.51
N PRO A 266 -0.52 5.58 -2.19
CA PRO A 266 -1.72 5.27 -1.42
C PRO A 266 -2.79 6.35 -1.60
N PRO A 267 -4.08 5.95 -1.73
CA PRO A 267 -5.18 6.89 -1.95
C PRO A 267 -5.42 7.76 -0.71
N GLN A 268 -6.08 8.91 -0.91
CA GLN A 268 -6.60 9.73 0.18
C GLN A 268 -8.08 10.04 -0.06
N THR A 269 -8.94 9.67 0.89
CA THR A 269 -10.37 9.98 0.83
C THR A 269 -10.92 10.43 2.19
N PRO A 270 -11.52 11.63 2.30
CA PRO A 270 -11.75 12.62 1.24
C PRO A 270 -10.45 13.25 0.70
N LYS A 271 -10.45 13.63 -0.59
CA LYS A 271 -9.26 14.14 -1.30
C LYS A 271 -8.76 15.50 -0.78
N SER A 272 -9.65 16.28 -0.17
CA SER A 272 -9.35 17.63 0.32
C SER A 272 -10.47 18.17 1.23
N GLY A 273 -10.21 19.31 1.89
CA GLY A 273 -11.24 20.12 2.56
C GLY A 273 -11.54 19.74 4.00
N MET A 274 -10.79 18.80 4.59
CA MET A 274 -10.98 18.37 5.98
C MET A 274 -10.51 19.44 6.96
N THR A 275 -11.29 19.70 8.02
CA THR A 275 -10.88 20.61 9.11
C THR A 275 -9.60 20.09 9.79
N GLY A 276 -9.42 18.76 9.84
CA GLY A 276 -8.23 18.11 10.37
C GLY A 276 -6.92 18.51 9.69
N GLU A 277 -6.92 18.73 8.38
CA GLU A 277 -5.74 19.18 7.64
C GLU A 277 -5.37 20.64 8.01
N THR A 278 -6.39 21.48 8.20
CA THR A 278 -6.17 22.87 8.66
C THR A 278 -5.55 22.88 10.06
N LEU A 279 -6.08 22.07 10.98
CA LEU A 279 -5.54 21.92 12.32
C LEU A 279 -4.13 21.32 12.31
N PHE A 280 -3.85 20.34 11.45
CA PHE A 280 -2.52 19.76 11.24
C PHE A 280 -1.48 20.83 10.87
N ASN A 281 -1.86 21.77 10.01
CA ASN A 281 -1.03 22.92 9.66
C ASN A 281 -0.86 23.88 10.85
N GLN A 282 -1.95 24.18 11.57
CA GLN A 282 -1.93 25.11 12.70
C GLN A 282 -1.09 24.64 13.88
N VAL A 283 -1.10 23.33 14.20
CA VAL A 283 -0.26 22.78 15.27
C VAL A 283 1.22 22.68 14.87
N GLY A 284 1.55 22.88 13.58
CA GLY A 284 2.92 22.90 13.09
C GLY A 284 3.45 21.57 12.58
N CYS A 285 2.60 20.55 12.36
CA CYS A 285 3.06 19.29 11.76
C CYS A 285 3.62 19.49 10.34
N VAL A 286 3.03 20.44 9.60
CA VAL A 286 3.40 20.77 8.22
C VAL A 286 4.83 21.28 8.05
N LYS A 287 5.48 21.73 9.14
CA LYS A 287 6.87 22.20 9.12
C LYS A 287 7.85 21.14 8.65
N CYS A 288 7.57 19.87 8.94
CA CYS A 288 8.33 18.72 8.42
C CYS A 288 7.48 17.91 7.42
N HIS A 289 6.19 17.76 7.71
CA HIS A 289 5.25 17.02 6.87
C HIS A 289 4.62 17.91 5.78
N THR A 290 5.46 18.48 4.92
CA THR A 290 5.04 19.37 3.83
C THR A 290 4.07 18.67 2.88
N ALA A 291 2.93 19.31 2.60
CA ALA A 291 1.78 18.67 1.98
C ALA A 291 2.05 18.13 0.57
N SER A 292 2.65 18.92 -0.32
CA SER A 292 2.67 18.61 -1.76
C SER A 292 3.96 18.99 -2.50
N PHE A 293 4.16 18.31 -3.63
CA PHE A 293 5.22 18.57 -4.61
C PHE A 293 4.66 18.45 -6.03
N ILE A 294 5.39 19.00 -7.00
CA ILE A 294 5.15 18.74 -8.42
C ILE A 294 6.35 17.97 -8.96
N THR A 295 6.13 16.79 -9.54
CA THR A 295 7.21 16.02 -10.16
C THR A 295 7.79 16.75 -11.38
N SER A 296 9.04 16.45 -11.71
CA SER A 296 9.76 17.08 -12.81
C SER A 296 8.98 17.01 -14.13
N SER A 297 9.16 18.05 -14.95
CA SER A 297 8.61 18.13 -16.30
C SER A 297 9.54 17.56 -17.37
N ASP A 298 10.62 16.87 -16.97
CA ASP A 298 11.60 16.29 -17.90
C ASP A 298 10.90 15.34 -18.88
N ALA A 299 11.15 15.54 -20.18
CA ALA A 299 10.56 14.74 -21.25
C ALA A 299 11.07 13.29 -21.28
N ASN A 300 12.18 12.98 -20.58
CA ASN A 300 12.68 11.62 -20.45
C ASN A 300 11.95 10.82 -19.36
N LEU A 301 11.14 11.47 -18.53
CA LEU A 301 10.27 10.79 -17.58
C LEU A 301 8.98 10.32 -18.26
N GLU A 302 8.47 9.19 -17.78
CA GLU A 302 7.22 8.59 -18.21
C GLU A 302 6.04 9.54 -17.96
N ASP A 303 5.07 9.57 -18.87
CA ASP A 303 3.87 10.43 -18.79
C ASP A 303 3.12 10.28 -17.46
N ALA A 304 3.01 9.05 -16.97
CA ALA A 304 2.39 8.71 -15.69
C ALA A 304 3.15 9.26 -14.46
N ILE A 305 4.40 9.71 -14.62
CA ILE A 305 5.28 10.18 -13.53
C ILE A 305 5.58 11.68 -13.66
N ARG A 306 5.73 12.23 -14.86
CA ARG A 306 6.11 13.64 -15.06
C ARG A 306 4.93 14.59 -14.88
N ASN A 307 5.19 15.82 -14.41
CA ASN A 307 4.19 16.87 -14.20
C ASN A 307 2.99 16.46 -13.31
N GLN A 308 3.22 15.54 -12.37
CA GLN A 308 2.21 15.07 -11.43
C GLN A 308 2.24 15.91 -10.17
N THR A 309 1.08 16.34 -9.70
CA THR A 309 0.96 16.91 -8.35
C THR A 309 0.75 15.77 -7.36
N ILE A 310 1.66 15.64 -6.40
CA ILE A 310 1.64 14.57 -5.41
C ILE A 310 1.56 15.13 -4.00
N ARG A 311 0.97 14.38 -3.06
CA ARG A 311 0.78 14.81 -1.66
C ARG A 311 1.40 13.84 -0.65
N PRO A 312 2.74 13.74 -0.55
CA PRO A 312 3.39 12.78 0.34
C PRO A 312 3.33 13.14 1.82
N TYR A 313 3.03 14.40 2.16
CA TYR A 313 3.11 14.94 3.53
C TYR A 313 4.47 14.66 4.18
N SER A 314 5.53 15.08 3.50
CA SER A 314 6.93 14.88 3.90
C SER A 314 7.80 15.82 3.08
N ASP A 315 8.72 16.51 3.73
CA ASP A 315 9.76 17.30 3.06
C ASP A 315 10.98 16.50 2.62
N PHE A 316 11.07 15.23 3.02
CA PHE A 316 12.20 14.32 2.82
C PHE A 316 13.53 14.79 3.45
N LEU A 317 13.50 15.80 4.32
CA LEU A 317 14.69 16.34 4.99
C LEU A 317 15.06 15.51 6.22
N LEU A 318 16.30 15.69 6.66
CA LEU A 318 16.77 15.23 7.96
C LEU A 318 16.35 16.24 9.03
N HIS A 319 15.75 15.74 10.11
CA HIS A 319 15.41 16.52 11.29
C HIS A 319 15.97 15.87 12.54
N ASN A 320 16.40 16.69 13.51
CA ASN A 320 16.71 16.20 14.84
C ASN A 320 15.42 15.75 15.54
N VAL A 321 15.30 14.44 15.77
CA VAL A 321 14.14 13.83 16.45
C VAL A 321 14.41 13.54 17.93
N GLY A 322 15.53 14.04 18.48
CA GLY A 322 15.89 13.92 19.88
C GLY A 322 16.00 12.47 20.34
N LEU A 323 15.32 12.13 21.44
CA LEU A 323 15.35 10.76 21.98
C LEU A 323 14.63 9.72 21.11
N LEU A 324 13.89 10.15 20.08
CA LEU A 324 13.33 9.26 19.09
C LEU A 324 14.37 8.84 18.03
N ALA A 325 15.58 9.38 18.06
CA ALA A 325 16.61 8.98 17.10
C ALA A 325 17.18 7.60 17.42
N ASP A 326 17.81 6.98 16.42
CA ASP A 326 18.47 5.69 16.61
C ASP A 326 19.90 5.81 17.17
N GLY A 327 20.51 7.00 17.19
CA GLY A 327 21.87 7.18 17.69
C GLY A 327 22.95 6.67 16.72
N ILE A 328 22.61 6.51 15.43
CA ILE A 328 23.51 5.98 14.40
C ILE A 328 23.75 7.06 13.35
N SER A 329 25.00 7.42 13.07
CA SER A 329 25.30 8.30 11.93
C SER A 329 25.31 7.53 10.62
N ASP A 330 24.85 8.13 9.52
CA ASP A 330 24.88 7.56 8.17
C ASP A 330 25.29 8.64 7.16
N GLY A 331 26.51 8.54 6.61
CA GLY A 331 27.08 9.60 5.78
C GLY A 331 27.18 10.92 6.54
N SER A 332 26.46 11.94 6.05
CA SER A 332 26.39 13.23 6.75
C SER A 332 25.26 13.33 7.77
N ALA A 333 24.32 12.37 7.81
CA ALA A 333 23.25 12.34 8.79
C ALA A 333 23.80 11.98 10.18
N SER A 334 23.50 12.80 11.18
CA SER A 334 23.94 12.61 12.55
C SER A 334 23.15 11.51 13.27
N GLU A 335 23.60 11.22 14.48
CA GLU A 335 23.02 10.27 15.42
C GLU A 335 21.60 10.62 15.83
N GLU A 336 21.26 11.92 15.86
CA GLU A 336 19.96 12.44 16.30
C GLU A 336 18.97 12.68 15.15
N GLU A 337 19.43 12.56 13.91
CA GLU A 337 18.63 12.92 12.74
C GLU A 337 17.93 11.74 12.09
N MET A 338 16.67 11.93 11.73
CA MET A 338 15.91 10.98 10.92
C MET A 338 15.23 11.72 9.78
N ARG A 339 15.06 11.04 8.64
CA ARG A 339 14.30 11.59 7.52
C ARG A 339 12.82 11.64 7.91
N THR A 340 12.12 12.73 7.62
CA THR A 340 10.66 12.77 7.69
C THR A 340 10.06 11.74 6.73
N PRO A 341 9.42 10.64 7.19
CA PRO A 341 8.78 9.68 6.28
C PRO A 341 7.49 10.26 5.69
N THR A 342 7.04 9.72 4.55
CA THR A 342 5.72 10.08 4.00
C THR A 342 4.61 9.64 4.95
N LEU A 343 3.51 10.40 5.00
CA LEU A 343 2.29 9.99 5.72
C LEU A 343 1.31 9.21 4.84
N TRP A 344 1.66 9.00 3.57
CA TRP A 344 0.95 8.08 2.70
C TRP A 344 0.77 6.69 3.34
N GLY A 345 -0.49 6.25 3.41
CA GLY A 345 -0.83 4.95 3.98
C GLY A 345 -0.73 4.86 5.51
N VAL A 346 -0.53 5.98 6.23
CA VAL A 346 -0.37 5.94 7.70
C VAL A 346 -1.57 5.29 8.40
N ARG A 347 -2.78 5.39 7.83
CA ARG A 347 -4.01 4.71 8.29
C ARG A 347 -3.78 3.26 8.68
N ARG A 348 -3.07 2.50 7.83
CA ARG A 348 -2.90 1.04 7.98
C ARG A 348 -1.53 0.65 8.52
N ARG A 349 -0.72 1.63 8.91
CA ARG A 349 0.64 1.39 9.38
C ARG A 349 0.64 0.80 10.80
N ASP A 350 1.01 -0.47 10.90
CA ASP A 350 1.34 -1.17 12.15
C ASP A 350 2.62 -1.99 11.95
N PRO A 351 3.70 -1.74 12.70
CA PRO A 351 3.90 -0.65 13.67
C PRO A 351 4.27 0.71 13.02
N MET A 352 4.18 1.79 13.80
CA MET A 352 4.60 3.14 13.42
C MET A 352 5.99 3.52 13.97
N LEU A 353 6.56 4.61 13.45
CA LEU A 353 7.93 5.09 13.70
C LEU A 353 9.01 4.16 13.13
N HIS A 354 10.27 4.57 13.27
CA HIS A 354 11.41 3.84 12.69
C HIS A 354 11.75 2.57 13.46
N ASP A 355 11.53 2.55 14.77
CA ASP A 355 11.84 1.44 15.67
C ASP A 355 10.64 0.53 15.96
N GLY A 356 9.45 0.94 15.51
CA GLY A 356 8.19 0.25 15.79
C GLY A 356 7.63 0.48 17.18
N SER A 357 8.09 1.50 17.90
CA SER A 357 7.71 1.73 19.28
C SER A 357 6.28 2.27 19.49
N ALA A 358 5.54 2.51 18.41
CA ALA A 358 4.10 2.76 18.42
C ALA A 358 3.37 1.67 17.63
N ALA A 359 2.91 0.62 18.34
CA ALA A 359 2.38 -0.61 17.74
C ALA A 359 1.05 -1.05 18.36
N GLY A 360 0.25 -1.79 17.60
CA GLY A 360 -0.96 -2.46 18.07
C GLY A 360 -2.15 -1.53 18.33
N GLY A 361 -3.23 -2.10 18.86
CA GLY A 361 -4.49 -1.39 19.10
C GLY A 361 -5.18 -0.91 17.82
N THR A 362 -6.20 -0.05 17.95
CA THR A 362 -6.81 0.65 16.80
C THR A 362 -5.90 1.79 16.31
N PHE A 363 -6.22 2.38 15.15
CA PHE A 363 -5.41 3.47 14.58
C PHE A 363 -5.25 4.67 15.53
N THR A 364 -6.35 5.16 16.09
CA THR A 364 -6.40 6.35 16.97
C THR A 364 -5.38 6.32 18.13
N PRO A 365 -5.35 5.32 19.03
CA PRO A 365 -4.37 5.26 20.11
C PRO A 365 -2.94 5.11 19.58
N ARG A 366 -2.74 4.37 18.47
CA ARG A 366 -1.41 4.15 17.89
C ARG A 366 -0.82 5.42 17.31
N VAL A 367 -1.58 6.15 16.50
CA VAL A 367 -1.14 7.43 15.91
C VAL A 367 -0.95 8.50 16.99
N THR A 368 -1.79 8.51 18.03
CA THR A 368 -1.64 9.42 19.17
C THR A 368 -0.33 9.15 19.93
N LEU A 369 0.03 7.88 20.12
CA LEU A 369 1.32 7.49 20.72
C LEU A 369 2.50 7.90 19.82
N ALA A 370 2.39 7.71 18.51
CA ALA A 370 3.41 8.14 17.55
C ALA A 370 3.63 9.66 17.59
N ILE A 371 2.56 10.45 17.62
CA ILE A 371 2.64 11.92 17.76
C ILE A 371 3.31 12.30 19.08
N ALA A 372 2.91 11.70 20.20
CA ALA A 372 3.50 11.99 21.50
C ALA A 372 5.02 11.72 21.56
N LYS A 373 5.50 10.71 20.81
CA LYS A 373 6.93 10.36 20.73
C LYS A 373 7.80 11.38 19.99
N HIS A 374 7.20 12.34 19.26
CA HIS A 374 7.93 13.49 18.70
C HIS A 374 8.30 14.54 19.78
N GLY A 375 7.73 14.42 20.99
CA GLY A 375 7.89 15.35 22.12
C GLY A 375 9.30 15.52 22.70
N PRO A 376 10.07 14.44 22.98
CA PRO A 376 11.28 14.56 23.79
C PRO A 376 12.52 15.07 23.02
N PHE A 377 12.93 16.30 23.30
CA PHE A 377 14.23 16.90 22.92
C PHE A 377 14.52 16.96 21.40
N GLY A 378 13.50 16.90 20.54
CA GLY A 378 13.63 17.04 19.08
C GLY A 378 12.79 18.18 18.52
N GLU A 379 12.94 18.44 17.23
CA GLU A 379 12.26 19.53 16.50
C GLU A 379 10.72 19.38 16.49
N GLY A 380 10.23 18.14 16.57
CA GLY A 380 8.79 17.84 16.66
C GLY A 380 8.12 18.15 18.01
N ALA A 381 8.89 18.59 19.02
CA ALA A 381 8.41 18.74 20.39
C ALA A 381 7.25 19.73 20.51
N SER A 382 7.40 20.89 19.86
CA SER A 382 6.39 21.96 19.87
C SER A 382 5.09 21.51 19.22
N SER A 383 5.17 20.79 18.09
CA SER A 383 3.99 20.29 17.37
C SER A 383 3.27 19.19 18.15
N ALA A 384 4.00 18.29 18.79
CA ALA A 384 3.42 17.27 19.68
C ALA A 384 2.70 17.90 20.88
N ALA A 385 3.30 18.93 21.49
CA ALA A 385 2.69 19.66 22.59
C ALA A 385 1.44 20.45 22.15
N ALA A 386 1.49 21.10 20.98
CA ALA A 386 0.37 21.82 20.40
C ALA A 386 -0.81 20.88 20.09
N PHE A 387 -0.55 19.70 19.51
CA PHE A 387 -1.57 18.67 19.32
C PHE A 387 -2.17 18.19 20.65
N ALA A 388 -1.34 17.97 21.68
CA ALA A 388 -1.82 17.56 22.99
C ALA A 388 -2.69 18.63 23.68
N ALA A 389 -2.50 19.90 23.35
CA ALA A 389 -3.26 21.03 23.88
C ALA A 389 -4.60 21.27 23.17
N LEU A 390 -4.83 20.67 21.99
CA LEU A 390 -6.11 20.73 21.27
C LEU A 390 -7.25 20.12 22.11
N SER A 391 -8.46 20.65 21.91
CA SER A 391 -9.67 20.05 22.48
C SER A 391 -9.87 18.61 21.97
N ALA A 392 -10.71 17.83 22.66
CA ALA A 392 -11.00 16.46 22.23
C ALA A 392 -11.60 16.41 20.81
N VAL A 393 -12.41 17.40 20.43
CA VAL A 393 -13.02 17.48 19.09
C VAL A 393 -11.98 17.80 18.03
N GLU A 394 -11.12 18.79 18.27
CA GLU A 394 -10.05 19.17 17.34
C GLU A 394 -9.04 18.03 17.14
N ARG A 395 -8.67 17.30 18.22
CA ARG A 395 -7.82 16.11 18.09
C ARG A 395 -8.46 15.04 17.22
N THR A 396 -9.77 14.81 17.36
CA THR A 396 -10.50 13.88 16.49
C THR A 396 -10.46 14.32 15.02
N HIS A 397 -10.58 15.61 14.72
CA HIS A 397 -10.46 16.09 13.33
C HIS A 397 -9.06 15.83 12.76
N VAL A 398 -7.98 16.14 13.49
CA VAL A 398 -6.61 15.84 13.05
C VAL A 398 -6.43 14.33 12.83
N ILE A 399 -6.93 13.50 13.74
CA ILE A 399 -6.84 12.04 13.62
C ILE A 399 -7.62 11.54 12.41
N ARG A 400 -8.84 12.04 12.15
CA ARG A 400 -9.63 11.69 10.96
C ARG A 400 -8.92 12.06 9.66
N PHE A 401 -8.24 13.20 9.62
CA PHE A 401 -7.40 13.56 8.49
C PHE A 401 -6.25 12.55 8.29
N LEU A 402 -5.52 12.18 9.34
CA LEU A 402 -4.50 11.12 9.24
C LEU A 402 -5.10 9.75 8.86
N GLU A 403 -6.33 9.48 9.29
CA GLU A 403 -7.09 8.29 8.93
C GLU A 403 -7.49 8.24 7.44
N SER A 404 -7.63 9.39 6.78
CA SER A 404 -7.91 9.47 5.34
C SER A 404 -6.70 9.10 4.48
N LEU A 405 -5.48 9.22 5.02
CA LEU A 405 -4.24 8.97 4.30
C LEU A 405 -4.00 7.47 4.18
N GLY A 406 -4.35 6.91 3.02
CA GLY A 406 -4.42 5.48 2.75
C GLY A 406 -5.83 4.90 2.80
N ARG A 407 -6.88 5.70 2.60
CA ARG A 407 -8.27 5.23 2.48
C ARG A 407 -8.71 5.38 1.03
N ALA A 408 -9.17 4.29 0.42
CA ALA A 408 -9.74 4.32 -0.93
C ALA A 408 -11.14 4.97 -0.91
N GLU A 409 -11.62 5.45 -2.05
CA GLU A 409 -13.06 5.75 -2.19
C GLU A 409 -13.90 4.52 -1.87
N PHE A 410 -15.03 4.72 -1.21
CA PHE A 410 -16.01 3.69 -0.83
C PHE A 410 -15.56 2.58 0.15
N ASP A 411 -14.28 2.50 0.53
CA ASP A 411 -13.77 1.53 1.54
C ASP A 411 -14.12 1.99 2.98
N PHE A 412 -15.35 1.75 3.41
CA PHE A 412 -15.92 2.24 4.66
C PHE A 412 -15.28 1.58 5.89
N ASP A 413 -15.06 0.28 5.85
CA ASP A 413 -14.49 -0.47 6.98
C ASP A 413 -12.94 -0.42 7.02
N GLY A 414 -12.30 -0.04 5.92
CA GLY A 414 -10.87 0.21 5.83
C GLY A 414 -10.01 -1.03 5.58
N ASP A 415 -10.60 -2.13 5.10
CA ASP A 415 -9.87 -3.34 4.75
C ASP A 415 -9.21 -3.28 3.35
N ASN A 416 -9.56 -2.25 2.54
CA ASN A 416 -9.09 -1.96 1.18
C ASN A 416 -9.63 -2.95 0.13
N ILE A 417 -10.80 -3.52 0.36
CA ILE A 417 -11.61 -4.26 -0.59
C ILE A 417 -12.97 -3.57 -0.60
N ILE A 418 -13.44 -3.12 -1.77
CA ILE A 418 -14.77 -2.52 -1.89
C ILE A 418 -15.77 -3.65 -2.10
N ASP A 419 -16.53 -4.02 -1.06
CA ASP A 419 -17.41 -5.18 -1.07
C ASP A 419 -18.86 -4.90 -0.59
N ILE A 420 -19.61 -5.95 -0.29
CA ILE A 420 -21.03 -5.83 0.11
C ILE A 420 -21.19 -5.11 1.44
N LEU A 421 -20.21 -5.16 2.34
CA LEU A 421 -20.25 -4.41 3.61
C LEU A 421 -20.17 -2.90 3.34
N ASP A 422 -19.35 -2.50 2.38
CA ASP A 422 -19.28 -1.10 1.92
C ASP A 422 -20.54 -0.66 1.20
N PHE A 423 -21.17 -1.55 0.44
CA PHE A 423 -22.44 -1.28 -0.20
C PHE A 423 -23.54 -0.94 0.82
N MET A 424 -23.62 -1.71 1.91
CA MET A 424 -24.58 -1.41 2.99
C MET A 424 -24.30 -0.06 3.65
N ALA A 425 -23.02 0.29 3.85
CA ALA A 425 -22.65 1.60 4.37
C ALA A 425 -22.96 2.74 3.38
N LEU A 426 -22.78 2.53 2.08
CA LEU A 426 -23.16 3.47 1.03
C LEU A 426 -24.67 3.78 1.07
N ARG A 427 -25.53 2.78 1.25
CA ARG A 427 -26.99 2.96 1.35
C ARG A 427 -27.38 3.88 2.51
N VAL A 428 -26.70 3.77 3.65
CA VAL A 428 -26.88 4.69 4.79
C VAL A 428 -26.53 6.12 4.39
N CYS A 429 -25.47 6.31 3.61
CA CYS A 429 -25.03 7.62 3.16
C CYS A 429 -25.95 8.26 2.11
N LEU A 430 -26.52 7.48 1.21
CA LEU A 430 -27.55 7.94 0.27
C LEU A 430 -28.78 8.49 1.02
N ALA A 431 -29.20 7.79 2.09
CA ALA A 431 -30.31 8.22 2.92
C ALA A 431 -30.03 9.54 3.68
N ALA A 432 -28.77 9.83 4.02
CA ALA A 432 -28.38 11.09 4.65
C ALA A 432 -28.44 12.29 3.68
N SER A 433 -28.35 12.04 2.37
CA SER A 433 -28.43 12.99 1.24
C SER A 433 -27.41 14.13 1.20
N LYS A 434 -26.72 14.46 2.30
CA LYS A 434 -25.69 15.50 2.37
C LYS A 434 -24.51 15.06 3.21
N THR A 435 -23.33 15.44 2.77
CA THR A 435 -22.08 15.22 3.49
C THR A 435 -21.15 16.42 3.36
N ASN A 436 -20.06 16.41 4.12
CA ASN A 436 -18.93 17.32 3.99
C ASN A 436 -17.65 16.56 4.40
N PRO A 437 -16.44 17.06 4.08
CA PRO A 437 -15.20 16.32 4.28
C PRO A 437 -14.90 15.83 5.72
N ASP A 438 -15.57 16.35 6.75
CA ASP A 438 -15.38 15.89 8.15
C ASP A 438 -16.38 14.78 8.57
N GLN A 439 -17.34 14.43 7.71
CA GLN A 439 -18.37 13.42 7.95
C GLN A 439 -18.02 12.06 7.32
N GLU A 440 -18.54 10.98 7.89
CA GLU A 440 -18.23 9.61 7.46
C GLU A 440 -18.61 9.34 5.99
N CYS A 441 -19.75 9.88 5.56
CA CYS A 441 -20.23 9.71 4.19
C CYS A 441 -19.41 10.44 3.12
N ALA A 442 -18.43 11.27 3.50
CA ALA A 442 -17.55 11.93 2.54
C ALA A 442 -16.63 10.95 1.81
N ILE A 443 -16.50 9.71 2.29
CA ILE A 443 -15.80 8.65 1.58
C ILE A 443 -16.50 8.21 0.29
N ALA A 444 -17.82 8.37 0.24
CA ALA A 444 -18.64 8.04 -0.91
C ALA A 444 -18.90 9.23 -1.84
N ASP A 445 -18.64 10.46 -1.40
CA ASP A 445 -18.79 11.70 -2.20
C ASP A 445 -17.54 11.91 -3.07
N ILE A 446 -17.44 11.13 -4.16
CA ILE A 446 -16.22 11.05 -4.98
C ILE A 446 -16.00 12.33 -5.80
N ASP A 447 -17.08 13.01 -6.19
CA ASP A 447 -17.03 14.28 -6.92
C ASP A 447 -16.94 15.50 -6.00
N GLN A 448 -16.98 15.29 -4.68
CA GLN A 448 -16.86 16.29 -3.62
C GLN A 448 -17.88 17.43 -3.72
N ASN A 449 -19.09 17.14 -4.24
CA ASN A 449 -20.16 18.14 -4.38
C ASN A 449 -21.01 18.28 -3.10
N GLY A 450 -20.77 17.43 -2.09
CA GLY A 450 -21.47 17.42 -0.81
C GLY A 450 -22.76 16.59 -0.80
N LEU A 451 -23.04 15.82 -1.85
CA LEU A 451 -24.22 14.95 -2.00
C LEU A 451 -23.78 13.56 -2.46
N VAL A 452 -24.08 12.53 -1.67
CA VAL A 452 -23.97 11.15 -2.14
C VAL A 452 -25.22 10.84 -2.97
N ASN A 453 -25.04 10.57 -4.26
CA ASN A 453 -26.12 10.45 -5.25
C ASN A 453 -25.80 9.41 -6.34
N ALA A 454 -26.60 9.38 -7.42
CA ALA A 454 -26.44 8.42 -8.50
C ALA A 454 -25.05 8.43 -9.16
N THR A 455 -24.41 9.59 -9.28
CA THR A 455 -23.04 9.69 -9.82
C THR A 455 -22.04 8.94 -8.94
N ASP A 456 -22.20 9.00 -7.61
CA ASP A 456 -21.34 8.28 -6.68
C ASP A 456 -21.62 6.77 -6.70
N VAL A 457 -22.89 6.37 -6.82
CA VAL A 457 -23.29 4.96 -6.95
C VAL A 457 -22.70 4.34 -8.22
N ASP A 458 -22.71 5.07 -9.34
CA ASP A 458 -22.08 4.61 -10.59
C ASP A 458 -20.57 4.36 -10.37
N MET A 459 -19.89 5.21 -9.61
CA MET A 459 -18.48 5.05 -9.27
C MET A 459 -18.23 3.93 -8.25
N PHE A 460 -19.16 3.70 -7.31
CA PHE A 460 -19.11 2.56 -6.39
C PHE A 460 -19.15 1.23 -7.17
N VAL A 461 -20.08 1.11 -8.13
CA VAL A 461 -20.20 -0.10 -8.95
C VAL A 461 -18.91 -0.38 -9.72
N LEU A 462 -18.23 0.66 -10.21
CA LEU A 462 -16.93 0.52 -10.87
C LEU A 462 -15.81 0.11 -9.90
N ALA A 463 -15.89 0.50 -8.63
CA ALA A 463 -14.91 0.18 -7.59
C ALA A 463 -15.14 -1.21 -6.97
N PHE A 464 -16.36 -1.74 -7.05
CA PHE A 464 -16.77 -2.97 -6.41
C PHE A 464 -15.92 -4.16 -6.86
N ALA A 465 -15.36 -4.88 -5.89
CA ALA A 465 -14.44 -5.99 -6.14
C ALA A 465 -15.16 -7.31 -6.51
N GLY A 466 -16.48 -7.39 -6.32
CA GLY A 466 -17.30 -8.57 -6.62
C GLY A 466 -17.80 -8.61 -8.07
N GLU A 467 -18.63 -9.61 -8.36
CA GLU A 467 -19.29 -9.72 -9.67
C GLU A 467 -20.33 -8.60 -9.84
N ILE A 468 -20.25 -7.89 -10.96
CA ILE A 468 -21.24 -6.88 -11.35
C ILE A 468 -22.31 -7.58 -12.19
N LEU A 469 -23.50 -7.74 -11.61
CA LEU A 469 -24.64 -8.41 -12.23
C LEU A 469 -25.66 -7.37 -12.75
N ASP A 470 -26.39 -7.73 -13.81
CA ASP A 470 -27.54 -7.02 -14.38
C ASP A 470 -28.59 -8.08 -14.72
N CYS A 471 -29.30 -8.54 -13.69
CA CYS A 471 -30.18 -9.70 -13.79
C CYS A 471 -31.47 -9.40 -14.56
N ASN A 472 -31.97 -8.16 -14.48
CA ASN A 472 -33.16 -7.71 -15.18
C ASN A 472 -32.87 -7.22 -16.61
N ALA A 473 -31.58 -7.23 -17.01
CA ALA A 473 -31.06 -6.85 -18.32
C ALA A 473 -31.49 -5.43 -18.75
N ASN A 474 -31.61 -4.51 -17.80
CA ASN A 474 -32.01 -3.13 -18.07
C ASN A 474 -30.83 -2.22 -18.47
N GLY A 475 -29.60 -2.76 -18.43
CA GLY A 475 -28.36 -2.06 -18.76
C GLY A 475 -27.69 -1.37 -17.58
N PHE A 476 -28.21 -1.53 -16.37
CA PHE A 476 -27.62 -1.05 -15.12
C PHE A 476 -27.32 -2.22 -14.19
N ALA A 477 -26.30 -2.03 -13.35
CA ALA A 477 -25.95 -3.05 -12.36
C ALA A 477 -27.02 -3.16 -11.27
N ASP A 478 -27.26 -4.38 -10.81
CA ASP A 478 -28.15 -4.75 -9.72
C ASP A 478 -27.94 -3.88 -8.46
N LEU A 479 -26.67 -3.73 -8.03
CA LEU A 479 -26.30 -2.87 -6.89
C LEU A 479 -26.71 -1.41 -7.09
N ARG A 480 -26.65 -0.90 -8.32
CA ARG A 480 -27.08 0.46 -8.63
C ARG A 480 -28.58 0.60 -8.50
N ASP A 481 -29.34 -0.35 -9.03
CA ASP A 481 -30.80 -0.33 -8.97
C ASP A 481 -31.29 -0.42 -7.52
N ILE A 482 -30.67 -1.27 -6.71
CA ILE A 482 -30.95 -1.38 -5.28
C ILE A 482 -30.59 -0.08 -4.55
N ALA A 483 -29.39 0.47 -4.77
CA ALA A 483 -28.94 1.69 -4.10
C ALA A 483 -29.84 2.89 -4.40
N LEU A 484 -30.34 3.00 -5.63
CA LEU A 484 -31.21 4.09 -6.06
C LEU A 484 -32.71 3.83 -5.81
N GLY A 485 -33.05 2.67 -5.23
CA GLY A 485 -34.43 2.28 -4.92
C GLY A 485 -35.29 2.01 -6.18
N VAL A 486 -34.65 1.67 -7.30
CA VAL A 486 -35.33 1.18 -8.51
C VAL A 486 -35.81 -0.25 -8.29
N SER A 487 -34.98 -1.06 -7.63
CA SER A 487 -35.26 -2.45 -7.25
C SER A 487 -35.29 -2.59 -5.73
N GLN A 488 -36.04 -3.59 -5.25
CA GLN A 488 -36.04 -3.96 -3.83
C GLN A 488 -34.98 -5.04 -3.58
N ASP A 489 -34.45 -5.05 -2.37
CA ASP A 489 -33.48 -6.03 -1.85
C ASP A 489 -33.82 -6.19 -0.37
N ALA A 490 -34.85 -6.99 -0.11
CA ALA A 490 -35.44 -7.14 1.21
C ALA A 490 -34.57 -8.00 2.14
N ASN A 491 -33.75 -8.88 1.58
CA ASN A 491 -32.86 -9.78 2.30
C ASN A 491 -31.43 -9.25 2.43
N GLU A 492 -31.11 -8.10 1.82
CA GLU A 492 -29.82 -7.42 1.86
C GLU A 492 -28.67 -8.29 1.31
N ASP A 493 -28.94 -9.09 0.28
CA ASP A 493 -27.93 -9.95 -0.36
C ASP A 493 -27.24 -9.29 -1.57
N GLY A 494 -27.68 -8.08 -1.96
CA GLY A 494 -27.14 -7.34 -3.09
C GLY A 494 -27.69 -7.77 -4.45
N VAL A 495 -28.72 -8.62 -4.48
CA VAL A 495 -29.46 -9.04 -5.68
C VAL A 495 -30.90 -8.54 -5.61
N PRO A 496 -31.45 -7.94 -6.68
CA PRO A 496 -32.84 -7.51 -6.72
C PRO A 496 -33.81 -8.65 -6.40
N ASP A 497 -34.83 -8.38 -5.57
CA ASP A 497 -35.86 -9.35 -5.20
C ASP A 497 -36.57 -9.92 -6.44
N GLU A 498 -36.83 -9.10 -7.48
CA GLU A 498 -37.41 -9.55 -8.74
C GLU A 498 -36.52 -10.50 -9.56
N CYS A 499 -35.24 -10.58 -9.22
CA CYS A 499 -34.26 -11.48 -9.83
C CYS A 499 -33.99 -12.72 -9.00
N SER A 500 -34.31 -12.67 -7.71
CA SER A 500 -34.39 -13.83 -6.85
C SER A 500 -35.65 -14.61 -7.20
N ALA A 501 -35.54 -15.52 -8.17
CA ALA A 501 -36.61 -16.46 -8.45
C ALA A 501 -36.87 -17.31 -7.20
N CYS A 502 -37.99 -17.07 -6.51
CA CYS A 502 -38.47 -17.95 -5.47
C CYS A 502 -39.07 -19.22 -6.10
N ALA A 503 -38.25 -19.98 -6.84
CA ALA A 503 -38.67 -21.17 -7.57
C ALA A 503 -39.24 -22.26 -6.64
N ALA A 504 -38.94 -22.15 -5.34
CA ALA A 504 -39.47 -22.99 -4.28
C ALA A 504 -40.83 -22.54 -3.70
N ASP A 505 -41.33 -21.34 -4.02
CA ASP A 505 -42.71 -20.93 -3.72
C ASP A 505 -43.63 -21.38 -4.84
N LEU A 506 -43.98 -22.65 -4.74
CA LEU A 506 -44.85 -23.34 -5.68
C LEU A 506 -46.31 -22.93 -5.49
N SER A 507 -46.65 -22.36 -4.33
CA SER A 507 -47.99 -21.89 -4.01
C SER A 507 -48.28 -20.46 -4.50
N GLY A 508 -47.21 -19.68 -4.75
CA GLY A 508 -47.27 -18.29 -5.18
C GLY A 508 -47.76 -17.33 -4.09
N ASP A 509 -47.60 -17.70 -2.81
CA ASP A 509 -48.06 -16.90 -1.67
C ASP A 509 -46.96 -16.03 -1.03
N GLY A 510 -45.75 -16.07 -1.61
CA GLY A 510 -44.58 -15.35 -1.14
C GLY A 510 -43.90 -15.99 0.07
N LEU A 511 -44.22 -17.24 0.41
CA LEU A 511 -43.66 -17.96 1.56
C LEU A 511 -43.37 -19.43 1.21
N VAL A 512 -42.10 -19.79 1.06
CA VAL A 512 -41.68 -21.20 1.00
C VAL A 512 -41.92 -21.86 2.35
N SER A 513 -42.92 -22.71 2.41
CA SER A 513 -43.46 -23.25 3.65
C SER A 513 -43.87 -24.72 3.51
N GLY A 514 -44.61 -25.21 4.51
CA GLY A 514 -45.19 -26.55 4.47
C GLY A 514 -46.18 -26.75 3.31
N ILE A 515 -46.68 -25.66 2.71
CA ILE A 515 -47.58 -25.71 1.55
C ILE A 515 -46.78 -26.11 0.29
N ASP A 516 -45.63 -25.49 0.04
CA ASP A 516 -44.79 -25.79 -1.12
C ASP A 516 -44.14 -27.16 -1.03
N LEU A 517 -43.70 -27.52 0.19
CA LEU A 517 -43.25 -28.88 0.47
C LEU A 517 -44.33 -29.91 0.16
N SER A 518 -45.60 -29.59 0.42
CA SER A 518 -46.70 -30.49 0.08
C SER A 518 -46.89 -30.65 -1.43
N ILE A 519 -46.57 -29.63 -2.22
CA ILE A 519 -46.62 -29.67 -3.70
C ILE A 519 -45.51 -30.56 -4.24
N VAL A 520 -44.27 -30.44 -3.75
CA VAL A 520 -43.16 -31.35 -4.12
C VAL A 520 -43.47 -32.79 -3.75
N LEU A 521 -43.93 -33.03 -2.51
CA LEU A 521 -44.25 -34.39 -2.06
C LEU A 521 -45.45 -35.01 -2.80
N ALA A 522 -46.42 -34.20 -3.24
CA ALA A 522 -47.57 -34.67 -4.01
C ALA A 522 -47.20 -35.10 -5.44
N ASN A 523 -46.14 -34.51 -6.02
CA ASN A 523 -45.67 -34.81 -7.37
C ASN A 523 -44.50 -35.81 -7.40
N TRP A 524 -44.10 -36.36 -6.24
CA TRP A 524 -42.91 -37.21 -6.08
C TRP A 524 -42.84 -38.36 -7.09
N GLY A 525 -41.73 -38.44 -7.83
CA GLY A 525 -41.48 -39.44 -8.86
C GLY A 525 -42.23 -39.23 -10.19
N GLY A 526 -42.97 -38.13 -10.33
CA GLY A 526 -43.61 -37.68 -11.56
C GLY A 526 -42.98 -36.42 -12.14
N SER A 527 -43.68 -35.74 -13.04
CA SER A 527 -43.36 -34.39 -13.50
C SER A 527 -44.55 -33.47 -13.20
N GLY A 528 -44.31 -32.18 -12.98
CA GLY A 528 -45.37 -31.23 -12.62
C GLY A 528 -44.81 -30.03 -11.86
N ASP A 529 -45.68 -29.29 -11.18
CA ASP A 529 -45.29 -28.05 -10.47
C ASP A 529 -44.26 -28.28 -9.34
N GLY A 530 -44.05 -29.54 -8.92
CA GLY A 530 -42.98 -29.90 -7.98
C GLY A 530 -41.60 -30.13 -8.60
N ASP A 531 -41.44 -30.04 -9.94
CA ASP A 531 -40.19 -30.23 -10.69
C ASP A 531 -39.49 -28.89 -10.86
N ILE A 532 -38.79 -28.47 -9.81
CA ILE A 532 -38.20 -27.13 -9.65
C ILE A 532 -36.96 -26.99 -10.55
N ASP A 533 -36.14 -28.05 -10.66
CA ASP A 533 -34.97 -28.03 -11.55
C ASP A 533 -35.28 -28.36 -13.03
N GLN A 534 -36.54 -28.66 -13.35
CA GLN A 534 -37.02 -29.02 -14.68
C GLN A 534 -36.27 -30.22 -15.28
N SER A 535 -35.79 -31.13 -14.44
CA SER A 535 -35.13 -32.36 -14.87
C SER A 535 -36.11 -33.37 -15.49
N GLY A 536 -37.42 -33.15 -15.33
CA GLY A 536 -38.49 -34.04 -15.77
C GLY A 536 -38.88 -35.07 -14.70
N ALA A 537 -38.34 -34.97 -13.48
CA ALA A 537 -38.64 -35.85 -12.37
C ALA A 537 -38.59 -35.09 -11.03
N VAL A 538 -39.66 -35.16 -10.25
CA VAL A 538 -39.70 -34.62 -8.89
C VAL A 538 -39.02 -35.59 -7.92
N ASP A 539 -37.86 -35.21 -7.38
CA ASP A 539 -37.09 -36.06 -6.48
C ASP A 539 -36.39 -35.31 -5.32
N GLY A 540 -35.35 -35.93 -4.77
CA GLY A 540 -34.59 -35.38 -3.65
C GLY A 540 -33.95 -34.03 -3.93
N ILE A 541 -33.69 -33.69 -5.20
CA ILE A 541 -33.10 -32.42 -5.61
C ILE A 541 -34.14 -31.30 -5.49
N ASP A 542 -35.38 -31.50 -5.93
CA ASP A 542 -36.47 -30.52 -5.76
C ASP A 542 -36.82 -30.31 -4.28
N LEU A 543 -36.85 -31.39 -3.50
CA LEU A 543 -37.04 -31.29 -2.06
C LEU A 543 -35.91 -30.48 -1.40
N ALA A 544 -34.67 -30.67 -1.83
CA ALA A 544 -33.57 -29.89 -1.30
C ALA A 544 -33.71 -28.40 -1.63
N GLN A 545 -34.26 -28.04 -2.80
CA GLN A 545 -34.53 -26.65 -3.17
C GLN A 545 -35.62 -26.01 -2.31
N VAL A 546 -36.72 -26.71 -2.01
CA VAL A 546 -37.74 -26.21 -1.07
C VAL A 546 -37.19 -26.03 0.35
N LEU A 547 -36.37 -26.97 0.82
CA LEU A 547 -35.78 -26.87 2.15
C LEU A 547 -34.70 -25.78 2.23
N ALA A 548 -33.97 -25.53 1.14
CA ALA A 548 -32.99 -24.46 1.04
C ALA A 548 -33.64 -23.07 1.00
N GLY A 549 -34.81 -22.94 0.37
CA GLY A 549 -35.57 -21.70 0.26
C GLY A 549 -36.52 -21.41 1.42
N TRP A 550 -36.57 -22.23 2.48
CA TRP A 550 -37.61 -22.16 3.52
C TRP A 550 -37.68 -20.80 4.23
N GLY A 551 -38.84 -20.15 4.18
CA GLY A 551 -39.04 -18.81 4.73
C GLY A 551 -39.89 -17.92 3.83
N ALA A 552 -39.91 -16.62 4.12
CA ALA A 552 -40.49 -15.66 3.18
C ALA A 552 -39.64 -15.60 1.90
N CYS A 553 -40.29 -15.62 0.75
CA CYS A 553 -39.67 -15.18 -0.48
C CYS A 553 -39.32 -13.70 -0.37
N PRO A 554 -38.22 -13.26 -0.99
CA PRO A 554 -37.95 -11.84 -1.18
C PRO A 554 -39.11 -11.11 -1.87
#